data_AF-A0AAW4N079-F1
#
_entry.id   AF-A0AAW4N079-F1
#
_cell.length_a   1.000
_cell.length_b   1.000
_cell.length_c   1.000
_cell.angle_alpha   90.00
_cell.angle_beta   90.00
_cell.angle_gamma   90.00
#
_symmetry.space_group_name_H-M   'P 1'
#
loop_
_entity.id
_entity.type
_entity.pdbx_description
1 polymer ?
#
loop_
_entity_poly.entity_id
_entity_poly.type
_entity_poly.pdbx_seq_one_letter_code
_entity_poly.pdbx_strand_id
1 'polypeptide(L)' 'MKKKKYIKPVVSVMEMETTAILASSVIEKAAEEDYSNDNVKNFWDSSTNKGIWAD' A
#
# COMPACT_ATOMS: atom_id res chain seq x y z
N MET A 1 -42.23 -24.40 -2.60
CA MET A 1 -40.80 -24.00 -2.56
C MET A 1 -40.40 -23.70 -1.13
N LYS A 2 -39.33 -24.30 -0.60
CA LYS A 2 -38.84 -23.97 0.76
C LYS A 2 -38.21 -22.57 0.73
N LYS A 3 -38.70 -21.65 1.57
CA LYS A 3 -38.11 -20.31 1.68
C LYS A 3 -36.75 -20.41 2.35
N LYS A 4 -35.69 -19.95 1.68
CA LYS A 4 -34.35 -19.88 2.29
C LYS A 4 -34.35 -18.73 3.30
N LYS A 5 -33.90 -19.02 4.53
CA LYS A 5 -33.74 -18.01 5.58
C LYS A 5 -32.44 -17.26 5.32
N TYR A 6 -32.53 -15.96 5.06
CA TYR A 6 -31.35 -15.12 4.95
C TYR A 6 -30.70 -14.98 6.33
N ILE A 7 -29.41 -15.29 6.42
CA ILE A 7 -28.60 -15.06 7.62
C ILE A 7 -27.67 -13.90 7.26
N LYS A 8 -27.82 -12.78 7.97
CA LYS A 8 -26.98 -11.60 7.74
C LYS A 8 -25.52 -11.98 8.06
N PRO A 9 -24.56 -11.75 7.14
CA PRO A 9 -23.16 -11.93 7.45
C PRO A 9 -22.76 -10.93 8.53
N VAL A 10 -22.24 -11.43 9.64
CA VAL A 10 -21.63 -10.60 10.69
C VAL A 10 -20.16 -10.47 10.33
N VAL A 11 -19.78 -9.29 9.83
CA VAL A 11 -18.37 -8.97 9.61
C VAL A 11 -17.80 -8.59 10.98
N SER A 12 -16.90 -9.43 11.51
CA SER A 12 -16.16 -9.12 12.73
C SER A 12 -15.04 -8.14 12.34
N VAL A 13 -15.33 -6.84 12.43
CA VAL A 13 -14.30 -5.82 12.26
C VAL A 13 -13.45 -5.85 13.52
N MET A 14 -12.22 -6.40 13.42
CA MET A 14 -11.25 -6.27 14.51
C MET A 14 -10.69 -4.86 14.46
N GLU A 15 -11.00 -4.05 15.48
CA GLU A 15 -10.35 -2.76 15.71
C GLU A 15 -8.90 -3.03 16.14
N MET A 16 -8.02 -3.23 15.16
CA MET A 16 -6.58 -3.28 15.43
C MET A 16 -6.08 -1.84 15.55
N GLU A 17 -5.42 -1.52 16.66
CA GLU A 17 -4.80 -0.21 16.85
C GLU A 17 -3.68 -0.01 15.82
N THR A 18 -3.97 0.75 14.78
CA THR A 18 -3.06 1.02 13.65
C THR A 18 -1.75 1.64 14.12
N THR A 19 -1.79 2.48 15.16
CA THR A 19 -0.63 3.07 15.82
C THR A 19 0.30 2.04 16.44
N ALA A 20 -0.21 0.94 16.99
CA ALA A 20 0.62 -0.13 17.58
C ALA A 20 1.35 -0.95 16.50
N ILE A 21 0.69 -1.19 15.36
CA ILE A 21 1.30 -1.86 14.20
C ILE A 21 2.39 -0.96 13.59
N LEU A 22 2.12 0.34 13.46
CA LEU A 22 3.08 1.29 12.92
C LEU A 22 4.27 1.55 13.86
N ALA A 23 4.04 1.59 15.17
CA ALA A 23 5.11 1.80 16.15
C ALA A 23 6.06 0.59 16.30
N SER A 24 5.57 -0.62 16.01
CA SER A 24 6.37 -1.85 16.04
C SER A 24 7.01 -2.22 14.71
N SER A 25 6.67 -1.51 13.62
CA SER A 25 7.27 -1.70 12.32
C SER A 25 8.38 -0.66 12.08
N VAL A 26 9.56 -1.14 11.72
CA VAL A 26 10.58 -0.27 11.15
C VAL A 26 10.18 -0.05 9.69
N ILE A 27 9.46 1.05 9.44
CA ILE A 27 9.18 1.46 8.06
C ILE A 27 10.51 1.92 7.47
N GLU A 28 11.04 1.13 6.53
CA GLU A 28 12.21 1.53 5.76
C GLU A 28 11.88 2.83 5.02
N LYS A 29 12.68 3.85 5.32
CA LYS A 29 12.63 5.14 4.63
C LYS A 29 13.72 5.13 3.59
N ALA A 30 13.44 5.72 2.44
CA ALA A 30 14.47 5.97 1.45
C ALA A 30 15.61 6.78 2.09
N ALA A 31 16.84 6.34 1.86
CA ALA A 31 18.04 7.05 2.24
C ALA A 31 18.31 8.22 1.26
N GLU A 32 19.18 9.15 1.64
CA GLU A 32 19.50 10.31 0.79
C GLU A 32 20.05 9.88 -0.59
N GLU A 33 20.83 8.80 -0.62
CA GLU A 33 21.38 8.18 -1.82
C GLU A 33 20.31 7.64 -2.78
N ASP A 34 19.14 7.25 -2.27
CA ASP A 34 18.02 6.78 -3.09
C ASP A 34 17.40 7.91 -3.92
N TYR A 35 17.57 9.18 -3.51
CA TYR A 35 17.12 10.36 -4.25
C TYR A 35 18.11 10.81 -5.35
N SER A 36 19.05 9.95 -5.76
CA SER A 36 19.95 10.25 -6.87
C SER A 36 19.27 10.14 -8.24
N ASN A 37 19.69 10.97 -9.20
CA ASN A 37 19.17 10.92 -10.57
C ASN A 37 19.34 9.55 -11.24
N ASP A 38 20.35 8.78 -10.84
CA ASP A 38 20.58 7.44 -11.40
C ASP A 38 19.61 6.41 -10.81
N ASN A 39 19.25 6.55 -9.54
CA ASN A 39 18.23 5.71 -8.90
C ASN A 39 16.82 6.06 -9.38
N VAL A 40 16.52 7.36 -9.51
CA VAL A 40 15.20 7.85 -9.96
C VAL A 40 14.86 7.37 -11.38
N LYS A 41 15.85 7.22 -12.26
CA LYS A 41 15.68 6.68 -13.62
C LYS A 41 15.08 5.28 -13.65
N ASN A 42 15.35 4.46 -12.65
CA ASN A 42 14.84 3.08 -12.59
C ASN A 42 13.32 3.02 -12.42
N PHE A 43 12.70 4.13 -12.03
CA PHE A 43 11.25 4.24 -11.81
C PHE A 43 10.53 4.93 -12.97
N TRP A 44 11.25 5.38 -14.00
CA TRP A 44 10.63 6.00 -15.18
C TRP A 44 9.90 4.96 -16.01
N ASP A 45 8.72 5.32 -16.53
CA ASP A 45 7.96 4.44 -17.44
C ASP A 45 8.75 4.10 -18.71
N SER A 46 9.60 5.02 -19.18
CA SER A 46 10.58 4.74 -20.24
C SER A 46 11.77 5.72 -20.19
N SER A 47 12.84 5.43 -20.93
CA SER A 47 14.01 6.31 -21.02
C SER A 47 13.71 7.68 -21.64
N THR A 48 12.63 7.78 -22.43
CA THR A 48 12.18 8.99 -23.11
C THR A 48 11.04 9.68 -22.37
N ASN A 49 10.21 8.94 -21.63
CA ASN A 49 9.15 9.49 -20.77
C ASN A 49 9.53 9.31 -19.30
N LYS A 50 9.99 10.40 -18.68
CA LYS A 50 10.42 10.46 -17.28
C LYS A 50 9.27 10.50 -16.27
N GLY A 51 8.06 10.15 -16.68
CA GLY A 51 6.93 9.98 -15.78
C GLY A 51 7.20 8.87 -14.79
N ILE A 52 6.89 9.11 -13.52
CA ILE A 52 6.89 8.10 -12.46
C ILE A 52 5.48 8.09 -11.90
N TRP A 53 4.72 7.05 -12.26
CA TRP A 53 3.41 6.74 -11.67
C TRP A 53 2.47 7.95 -11.60
N ALA A 54 2.41 8.73 -12.69
CA ALA A 54 1.23 9.54 -12.95
C ALA A 54 0.16 8.58 -13.48
N ASP A 55 -0.99 8.54 -12.83
CA ASP A 55 -2.14 7.75 -13.28
C ASP A 55 -2.62 8.14 -14.69
#